data_AF-A0A4Y2IFG4-F1
#
_entry.id   AF-A0A4Y2IFG4-F1
#
_cell.length_a   1.000
_cell.length_b   1.000
_cell.length_c   1.000
_cell.angle_alpha   90.00
_cell.angle_beta   90.00
_cell.angle_gamma   90.00
#
_symmetry.space_group_name_H-M   'P 1'
#
loop_
_entity.id
_entity.type
_entity.pdbx_description
1 polymer ?
#
loop_
_entity_poly.entity_id
_entity_poly.type
_entity_poly.pdbx_seq_one_letter_code
_entity_poly.pdbx_strand_id
1 'polypeptide(L)'
;MLWASCVTPGFFEIEHSSYVVPENAGQVQISVIRLGGKDGQIRVKYKTVARSAAAQTDFLPVEGELVFEEGEDRKFIVVQILNDNVREPAEMFEVQLFDAKAGRGVINFRGTGSKPMTVVTIQDDDSEKI
;
A
#
# COMPACT_ATOMS: atom_id res chain seq x y z
N MET A 1 -23.95 34.23 11.09
CA MET A 1 -23.03 33.43 11.93
C MET A 1 -22.67 32.20 11.12
N LEU A 2 -21.57 32.28 10.37
CA LEU A 2 -21.16 31.26 9.40
C LEU A 2 -20.30 30.25 10.14
N TRP A 3 -20.83 29.04 10.32
CA TRP A 3 -20.03 27.90 10.76
C TRP A 3 -19.10 27.58 9.59
N ALA A 4 -17.78 27.69 9.82
CA ALA A 4 -16.81 27.18 8.88
C ALA A 4 -17.14 25.70 8.65
N SER A 5 -17.42 25.32 7.40
CA SER A 5 -17.44 23.91 7.04
C SER A 5 -16.06 23.37 7.43
N CYS A 6 -16.03 22.50 8.44
CA CYS A 6 -14.78 21.91 8.89
C CYS A 6 -14.30 21.06 7.72
N VAL A 7 -13.22 21.50 7.04
CA VAL A 7 -12.58 20.69 6.00
C VAL A 7 -12.16 19.38 6.66
N THR A 8 -12.60 18.27 6.08
CA THR A 8 -12.29 16.90 6.48
C THR A 8 -11.44 16.24 5.41
N PRO A 9 -10.10 16.37 5.48
CA PRO A 9 -9.23 15.73 4.51
C PRO A 9 -9.18 14.20 4.70
N GLY A 10 -9.60 13.67 5.86
CA GLY A 10 -9.57 12.24 6.14
C GLY A 10 -8.21 11.72 6.62
N PHE A 11 -8.00 10.41 6.53
CA PHE A 11 -6.75 9.71 6.82
C PHE A 11 -6.64 8.47 5.92
N PHE A 12 -5.42 7.93 5.76
CA PHE A 12 -5.16 6.80 4.87
C PHE A 12 -4.99 5.49 5.61
N GLU A 13 -5.55 4.42 5.07
CA GLU A 13 -5.32 3.05 5.55
C GLU A 13 -5.07 2.12 4.38
N ILE A 14 -4.28 1.08 4.60
CA ILE A 14 -4.30 -0.09 3.73
C ILE A 14 -5.55 -0.91 4.10
N GLU A 15 -6.36 -1.24 3.09
CA GLU A 15 -7.69 -1.85 3.30
C GLU A 15 -7.59 -3.20 4.03
N HIS A 16 -6.62 -4.03 3.63
CA HIS A 16 -6.38 -5.35 4.20
C HIS A 16 -5.10 -5.39 5.02
N SER A 17 -5.15 -6.06 6.17
CA SER A 17 -4.01 -6.23 7.09
C SER A 17 -2.95 -7.19 6.54
N SER A 18 -3.33 -8.06 5.60
CA SER A 18 -2.42 -8.94 4.88
C SER A 18 -2.96 -9.31 3.50
N TYR A 19 -2.06 -9.72 2.61
CA TYR A 19 -2.33 -10.27 1.29
C TYR A 19 -1.59 -11.61 1.16
N VAL A 20 -2.20 -12.56 0.45
CA VAL A 20 -1.57 -13.84 0.09
C VAL A 20 -1.71 -13.99 -1.41
N VAL A 21 -0.60 -14.27 -2.09
CA VAL A 21 -0.50 -14.24 -3.54
C VAL A 21 0.40 -15.41 -3.99
N PRO A 22 0.01 -16.20 -5.01
CA PRO A 22 0.91 -17.21 -5.56
C PRO A 22 2.07 -16.53 -6.29
N GLU A 23 3.23 -17.16 -6.31
CA GLU A 23 4.43 -16.64 -6.97
C GLU A 23 4.19 -16.36 -8.46
N ASN A 24 3.44 -17.24 -9.14
CA ASN A 24 3.01 -17.04 -10.53
C ASN A 24 1.94 -15.97 -10.77
N ALA A 25 1.49 -15.22 -9.76
CA ALA A 25 0.44 -14.21 -9.94
C ALA A 25 0.86 -13.04 -10.86
N GLY A 26 2.17 -12.85 -11.04
CA GLY A 26 2.77 -11.74 -11.79
C GLY A 26 2.73 -10.40 -11.04
N GLN A 27 1.64 -10.09 -10.32
CA GLN A 27 1.57 -8.89 -9.48
C GLN A 27 0.54 -9.00 -8.35
N VAL A 28 0.74 -8.20 -7.31
CA VAL A 28 -0.24 -7.96 -6.24
C VAL A 28 -0.69 -6.50 -6.28
N GLN A 29 -2.00 -6.27 -6.08
CA GLN A 29 -2.58 -4.93 -6.00
C GLN A 29 -2.99 -4.64 -4.55
N ILE A 30 -2.32 -3.66 -3.94
CA ILE A 30 -2.55 -3.25 -2.57
C ILE A 30 -3.47 -2.04 -2.56
N SER A 31 -4.67 -2.21 -2.02
CA SER A 31 -5.69 -1.17 -1.93
C SER A 31 -5.42 -0.22 -0.77
N VAL A 32 -5.29 1.07 -1.09
CA VAL A 32 -5.13 2.16 -0.12
C VAL A 32 -6.39 3.00 -0.16
N ILE A 33 -7.03 3.15 1.00
CA ILE A 33 -8.30 3.83 1.17
C ILE A 33 -8.14 5.12 1.99
N ARG A 34 -8.90 6.14 1.64
CA ARG A 34 -9.02 7.41 2.37
C ARG A 34 -10.36 7.44 3.11
N LEU A 35 -10.29 7.56 4.43
CA LEU A 35 -11.45 7.47 5.34
C LEU A 35 -11.62 8.74 6.16
N GLY A 36 -12.83 8.97 6.69
CA GLY A 36 -13.09 10.09 7.60
C GLY A 36 -13.14 11.48 6.94
N GLY A 37 -13.08 11.55 5.61
CA GLY A 37 -13.19 12.78 4.83
C GLY A 37 -12.52 12.68 3.45
N LYS A 38 -12.99 13.46 2.49
CA LYS A 38 -12.47 13.45 1.10
C LYS A 38 -12.19 14.86 0.57
N ASP A 39 -12.12 15.85 1.46
CA ASP A 39 -12.02 17.24 1.07
C ASP A 39 -10.59 17.59 0.64
N GLY A 40 -10.47 18.21 -0.52
CA GLY A 40 -9.20 18.64 -1.10
C GLY A 40 -8.26 17.50 -1.49
N GLN A 41 -7.18 17.89 -2.16
CA GLN A 41 -6.10 16.98 -2.56
C GLN A 41 -5.20 16.64 -1.38
N ILE A 42 -4.89 15.36 -1.21
CA ILE A 42 -3.94 14.86 -0.22
C ILE A 42 -3.03 13.80 -0.82
N ARG A 43 -1.86 13.61 -0.22
CA ARG A 43 -0.79 12.75 -0.72
C ARG A 43 -0.29 11.83 0.38
N VAL A 44 0.09 10.61 0.03
CA VAL A 44 0.75 9.67 0.95
C VAL A 44 1.86 8.94 0.23
N LYS A 45 3.03 8.87 0.85
CA LYS A 45 4.15 8.10 0.32
C LYS A 45 4.01 6.65 0.71
N TYR A 46 4.58 5.79 -0.12
CA TYR A 46 4.63 4.36 0.16
C TYR A 46 5.96 3.76 -0.26
N LYS A 47 6.33 2.65 0.37
CA LYS A 47 7.49 1.84 -0.03
C LYS A 47 7.27 0.36 0.31
N THR A 48 7.92 -0.51 -0.45
CA THR A 48 8.09 -1.92 -0.10
C THR A 48 9.31 -2.11 0.80
N VAL A 49 9.24 -3.05 1.74
CA VAL A 49 10.37 -3.43 2.61
C VAL A 49 10.51 -4.95 2.62
N ALA A 50 11.68 -5.45 2.22
CA ALA A 50 12.00 -6.87 2.26
C ALA A 50 11.92 -7.45 3.68
N ARG A 51 11.50 -8.72 3.78
CA ARG A 51 11.55 -9.52 5.00
C ARG A 51 12.23 -10.86 4.69
N SER A 52 11.48 -11.96 4.59
CA SER A 52 12.06 -13.21 4.08
C SER A 52 12.14 -13.19 2.56
N ALA A 53 11.18 -12.55 1.87
CA ALA A 53 11.28 -12.29 0.44
C ALA A 53 12.35 -11.23 0.17
N ALA A 54 13.33 -11.59 -0.65
CA ALA A 54 14.38 -10.79 -1.23
C ALA A 54 13.89 -9.92 -2.40
N ALA A 55 14.23 -8.62 -2.32
CA ALA A 55 13.97 -7.69 -3.40
C ALA A 55 14.80 -8.04 -4.64
N GLN A 56 14.21 -7.89 -5.83
CA GLN A 56 14.76 -8.26 -7.14
C GLN A 56 14.87 -9.77 -7.40
N THR A 57 14.54 -10.63 -6.42
CA THR A 57 14.41 -12.07 -6.61
C THR A 57 12.96 -12.48 -6.62
N ASP A 58 12.18 -12.13 -5.59
CA ASP A 58 10.80 -12.63 -5.42
C ASP A 58 9.76 -11.52 -5.70
N PHE A 59 10.20 -10.25 -5.62
CA PHE A 59 9.38 -9.11 -6.00
C PHE A 59 10.22 -7.92 -6.48
N LEU A 60 9.62 -7.05 -7.30
CA LEU A 60 10.24 -5.77 -7.68
C LEU A 60 9.93 -4.71 -6.62
N PRO A 61 10.96 -4.13 -5.95
CA PRO A 61 10.73 -3.12 -4.94
C PRO A 61 10.18 -1.84 -5.57
N VAL A 62 9.19 -1.23 -4.92
CA VAL A 62 8.58 0.03 -5.35
C VAL A 62 8.52 1.04 -4.21
N GLU A 63 8.77 2.29 -4.55
CA GLU A 63 8.58 3.46 -3.68
C GLU A 63 7.93 4.57 -4.51
N GLY A 64 7.01 5.32 -3.91
CA GLY A 64 6.30 6.39 -4.62
C GLY A 64 5.38 7.21 -3.73
N GLU A 65 4.53 7.99 -4.39
CA GLU A 65 3.51 8.83 -3.76
C GLU A 65 2.16 8.59 -4.44
N LEU A 66 1.13 8.31 -3.64
CA LEU A 66 -0.25 8.32 -4.10
C LEU A 66 -0.83 9.71 -3.93
N VAL A 67 -1.42 10.25 -5.00
CA VAL A 67 -2.16 11.51 -4.98
C VAL A 67 -3.64 11.18 -5.04
N PHE A 68 -4.38 11.58 -4.01
CA PHE A 68 -5.83 11.52 -3.97
C PHE A 68 -6.37 12.91 -4.22
N GLU A 69 -7.07 13.08 -5.33
CA GLU A 69 -7.81 14.31 -5.63
C GLU A 69 -9.02 14.44 -4.69
N GLU A 70 -9.65 15.62 -4.74
CA GLU A 70 -10.89 15.85 -4.01
C GLU A 70 -11.97 14.84 -4.41
N GLY A 71 -12.62 14.22 -3.41
CA GLY A 71 -13.64 13.20 -3.62
C GLY A 71 -13.10 11.78 -3.89
N GLU A 72 -11.81 11.60 -4.18
CA GLU A 72 -11.22 10.28 -4.35
C GLU A 72 -10.98 9.59 -3.01
N ASP A 73 -11.31 8.31 -2.92
CA ASP A 73 -11.15 7.52 -1.70
C ASP A 73 -10.38 6.22 -1.84
N ARG A 74 -9.93 5.88 -3.05
CA ARG A 74 -9.21 4.63 -3.30
C ARG A 74 -8.14 4.83 -4.36
N LYS A 75 -6.96 4.27 -4.09
CA LYS A 75 -5.86 4.08 -5.04
C LYS A 75 -5.23 2.72 -4.80
N PHE A 76 -4.40 2.29 -5.73
CA PHE A 76 -3.72 1.01 -5.67
C PHE A 76 -2.21 1.19 -5.79
N ILE A 77 -1.47 0.44 -4.97
CA ILE A 77 -0.03 0.22 -5.15
C ILE A 77 0.11 -1.13 -5.85
N VAL A 78 0.81 -1.17 -6.98
CA VAL A 78 1.06 -2.40 -7.73
C VAL A 78 2.50 -2.82 -7.49
N VAL A 79 2.69 -4.05 -7.00
CA VAL A 79 4.01 -4.66 -6.82
C VAL A 79 4.07 -5.89 -7.72
N GLN A 80 5.11 -5.97 -8.57
CA GLN A 80 5.33 -7.13 -9.43
C GLN A 80 5.90 -8.28 -8.58
N ILE A 81 5.33 -9.47 -8.74
CA ILE A 81 5.83 -10.72 -8.14
C ILE A 81 6.65 -11.41 -9.23
N LEU A 82 7.86 -11.83 -8.85
CA LEU A 82 8.78 -12.50 -9.73
C LEU A 82 8.63 -14.01 -9.50
N ASN A 83 8.48 -14.74 -10.60
CA ASN A 83 8.27 -16.18 -10.57
C ASN A 83 9.50 -16.91 -11.11
N ASP A 84 9.93 -17.96 -10.45
CA ASP A 84 10.95 -18.85 -10.98
C ASP A 84 10.47 -20.31 -11.20
N ASN A 85 11.36 -21.30 -11.07
CA ASN A 85 11.07 -22.74 -11.23
C ASN A 85 11.80 -23.56 -10.14
N VAL A 86 11.98 -22.97 -8.96
CA VAL A 86 12.69 -23.48 -7.80
C VAL A 86 11.71 -23.47 -6.63
N ARG A 87 11.51 -24.63 -6.03
CA ARG A 87 10.65 -24.74 -4.87
C ARG A 87 11.24 -24.02 -3.66
N GLU A 88 10.48 -23.08 -3.11
CA GLU A 88 10.84 -22.26 -1.96
C GLU A 88 9.79 -22.34 -0.83
N PRO A 89 10.16 -22.04 0.44
CA PRO A 89 9.17 -21.84 1.49
C PRO A 89 8.34 -20.59 1.23
N ALA A 90 7.17 -20.46 1.86
CA ALA A 90 6.40 -19.22 1.77
C ALA A 90 7.18 -18.02 2.34
N GLU A 91 7.26 -16.95 1.56
CA GLU A 91 8.05 -15.77 1.88
C GLU A 91 7.19 -14.52 2.04
N MET A 92 7.75 -13.46 2.61
CA MET A 92 7.00 -12.24 2.89
C MET A 92 7.82 -10.97 2.67
N PHE A 93 7.10 -9.91 2.28
CA PHE A 93 7.56 -8.53 2.31
C PHE A 93 6.46 -7.62 2.87
N GLU A 94 6.80 -6.38 3.21
CA GLU A 94 5.86 -5.39 3.71
C GLU A 94 5.62 -4.27 2.70
N VAL A 95 4.41 -3.70 2.72
CA VAL A 95 4.11 -2.40 2.09
C VAL A 95 3.74 -1.42 3.17
N GLN A 96 4.41 -0.27 3.20
CA GLN A 96 4.29 0.74 4.25
C GLN A 96 3.88 2.09 3.66
N LEU A 97 2.90 2.75 4.28
CA LEU A 97 2.48 4.12 4.05
C LEU A 97 3.14 5.06 5.06
N PHE A 98 3.65 6.19 4.59
CA PHE A 98 4.32 7.18 5.42
C PHE A 98 4.21 8.60 4.85
N ASP A 99 4.63 9.60 5.64
CA ASP A 99 4.73 11.00 5.21
C ASP A 99 3.45 11.56 4.55
N ALA A 100 2.30 11.24 5.13
CA ALA A 100 1.01 11.69 4.61
C ALA A 100 0.82 13.20 4.79
N LYS A 101 0.53 13.91 3.70
CA LYS A 101 0.48 15.38 3.63
C LYS A 101 -0.79 15.85 2.94
N ALA A 102 -1.42 16.88 3.50
CA ALA A 102 -2.50 17.57 2.83
C ALA A 102 -1.98 18.65 1.88
N GLY A 103 -2.79 19.01 0.87
CA GLY A 103 -2.57 20.17 0.03
C GLY A 103 -2.56 21.48 0.84
N ARG A 104 -2.12 22.57 0.18
CA ARG A 104 -2.04 23.90 0.81
C ARG A 104 -3.40 24.30 1.43
N GLY A 105 -3.37 24.81 2.66
CA GLY A 105 -4.55 25.39 3.34
C GLY A 105 -5.18 24.53 4.44
N VAL A 106 -4.73 23.29 4.64
CA VAL A 106 -5.18 22.44 5.75
C VAL A 106 -4.26 22.64 6.96
N ILE A 107 -4.82 23.15 8.05
CA ILE A 107 -4.04 23.53 9.25
C ILE A 107 -3.72 22.36 10.20
N ASN A 108 -4.34 21.16 10.06
CA ASN A 108 -4.14 20.02 10.97
C ASN A 108 -4.44 18.63 10.36
N PHE A 109 -3.66 18.16 9.38
CA PHE A 109 -3.87 16.83 8.81
C PHE A 109 -3.25 15.72 9.69
N ARG A 110 -4.10 14.90 10.33
CA ARG A 110 -3.65 13.74 11.13
C ARG A 110 -3.48 12.50 10.25
N GLY A 111 -2.47 12.56 9.39
CA GLY A 111 -1.60 11.45 9.00
C GLY A 111 -2.23 10.11 8.60
N THR A 112 -1.40 9.08 8.54
CA THR A 112 -1.82 7.71 8.26
C THR A 112 -2.68 7.16 9.42
N GLY A 113 -3.75 6.43 9.10
CA GLY A 113 -4.67 5.79 10.03
C GLY A 113 -4.08 4.57 10.75
N SER A 114 -4.94 3.71 11.28
CA SER A 114 -4.53 2.58 12.13
C SER A 114 -3.81 1.46 11.37
N LYS A 115 -3.93 1.43 10.04
CA LYS A 115 -3.28 0.43 9.17
C LYS A 115 -2.31 1.08 8.19
N PRO A 116 -1.16 1.60 8.67
CA PRO A 116 -0.16 2.18 7.79
C PRO A 116 0.69 1.12 7.09
N MET A 117 0.56 -0.16 7.45
CA MET A 117 1.33 -1.24 6.84
C MET A 117 0.47 -2.47 6.59
N THR A 118 0.92 -3.31 5.66
CA THR A 118 0.37 -4.62 5.39
C THR A 118 1.52 -5.58 5.07
N VAL A 119 1.29 -6.87 5.33
CA VAL A 119 2.21 -7.94 4.96
C VAL A 119 1.69 -8.62 3.70
N VAL A 120 2.57 -8.85 2.74
CA VAL A 120 2.29 -9.67 1.57
C VAL A 120 3.05 -10.98 1.73
N THR A 121 2.33 -12.10 1.65
CA THR A 121 2.91 -13.45 1.64
C THR A 121 2.88 -14.00 0.22
N ILE A 122 4.05 -14.38 -0.28
CA ILE A 122 4.23 -15.06 -1.56
C ILE A 122 4.16 -16.57 -1.29
N GLN A 123 3.27 -17.27 -2.00
CA GLN A 123 3.13 -18.72 -1.94
C GLN A 123 3.77 -19.32 -3.19
N ASP A 124 4.86 -20.05 -2.98
CA ASP A 124 5.50 -20.90 -3.98
C ASP A 124 4.47 -21.81 -4.69
N ASP A 125 4.52 -21.84 -6.01
CA ASP A 125 3.67 -22.71 -6.85
C ASP A 125 4.45 -23.84 -7.54
N ASP A 126 5.73 -23.99 -7.24
CA ASP A 126 6.60 -24.97 -7.86
C ASP A 126 6.57 -26.35 -7.19
N SER A 127 6.65 -27.39 -8.03
CA SER A 127 6.80 -28.76 -7.58
C SER A 127 8.26 -29.13 -7.29
N GLU A 128 8.51 -30.05 -6.35
CA GLU A 128 9.82 -30.66 -6.19
C GLU A 128 10.30 -31.27 -7.52
N LYS A 129 11.51 -30.92 -7.97
CA LYS A 129 12.14 -31.60 -9.09
C LYS A 129 12.59 -32.99 -8.64
N ILE A 130 12.03 -34.02 -9.26
CA ILE A 130 12.39 -35.44 -9.10
C ILE A 130 13.69 -35.74 -9.88
#